data_AF-A0A7S1TW55-F1
#
_entry.id   AF-A0A7S1TW55-F1
#
_cell.length_a   1.000
_cell.length_b   1.000
_cell.length_c   1.000
_cell.angle_alpha   90.00
_cell.angle_beta   90.00
_cell.angle_gamma   90.00
#
_symmetry.space_group_name_H-M   'P 1'
#
loop_
_entity.id
_entity.type
_entity.pdbx_description
1 polymer ?
#
loop_
_entity_poly.entity_id
_entity_poly.type
_entity_poly.pdbx_seq_one_letter_code
_entity_poly.pdbx_strand_id
1 'polypeptide(L)'
;AAGAPAGANQLNDVKLDTPYNKLPPNMKQAVDGLWKQISEQRELAARLKTVSDADLQALTADLRQLKQGLGKAQSIQRGLTVAAEVVNEDSKELLDATERHGAWPVARMLTPMAGVRVSEEMPSPHLWATIEHFKRMLRLYDAQIEALERQLSQTRGSGAREGDKAGGAVAPHTIAELMRVQQAAFMHVAGSVAALHETVDTLRARTRRRSDRDPFAAADRMEKDEKRKFANRMRGLAQPNANLPAAPTTFGGGN
;
A
#
# COMPACT_ATOMS: atom_id res chain seq x y z
N ALA A 1 67.25 22.87 48.87
CA ALA A 1 66.10 23.20 48.01
C ALA A 1 66.66 23.57 46.63
N ALA A 2 66.61 22.63 45.69
CA ALA A 2 65.67 22.61 44.55
C ALA A 2 66.03 23.71 43.53
N GLY A 3 66.51 23.43 42.31
CA GLY A 3 66.31 22.29 41.42
C GLY A 3 65.92 22.91 40.07
N ALA A 4 66.89 23.10 39.18
CA ALA A 4 66.74 23.84 37.93
C ALA A 4 65.79 23.13 36.94
N PRO A 5 64.95 23.87 36.16
CA PRO A 5 64.08 23.27 35.17
C PRO A 5 64.89 22.91 33.91
N ALA A 6 65.36 21.66 33.84
CA ALA A 6 65.91 21.07 32.65
C ALA A 6 64.77 20.64 31.71
N GLY A 7 64.32 21.53 30.83
CA GLY A 7 63.24 21.21 29.89
C GLY A 7 63.25 21.94 28.54
N ALA A 8 64.15 22.90 28.31
CA ALA A 8 64.02 23.81 27.16
C ALA A 8 64.94 23.54 25.96
N ASN A 9 65.96 22.66 26.05
CA ASN A 9 67.03 22.57 25.04
C ASN A 9 67.10 21.28 24.19
N GLN A 10 66.07 20.42 24.16
CA GLN A 10 66.15 19.14 23.41
C GLN A 10 65.35 19.10 22.08
N LEU A 11 64.85 20.24 21.60
CA LEU A 11 64.02 20.28 20.37
C LEU A 11 64.82 20.52 19.07
N ASN A 12 66.11 20.85 19.15
CA ASN A 12 66.89 21.33 17.99
C ASN A 12 67.70 20.25 17.24
N ASP A 13 67.65 18.97 17.62
CA ASP A 13 68.49 17.92 17.02
C ASP A 13 67.75 16.61 16.70
N VAL A 14 66.44 16.70 16.44
CA VAL A 14 65.64 15.56 15.96
C VAL A 14 65.49 15.66 14.45
N LYS A 15 66.27 14.86 13.71
CA LYS A 15 66.11 14.68 12.25
C LYS A 15 65.05 13.60 11.97
N LEU A 16 64.44 13.61 10.78
CA LEU A 16 63.42 12.63 10.39
C LEU A 16 63.89 11.16 10.55
N ASP A 17 65.19 10.90 10.47
CA ASP A 17 65.80 9.56 10.54
C ASP A 17 66.22 9.15 11.96
N THR A 18 65.80 9.87 13.01
CA THR A 18 66.18 9.53 14.38
C THR A 18 65.45 8.26 14.81
N PRO A 19 66.16 7.15 15.14
CA PRO A 19 65.51 5.90 15.50
C PRO A 19 64.72 6.04 16.81
N TYR A 20 63.58 5.34 16.91
CA TYR A 20 62.61 5.43 18.01
C TYR A 20 63.26 5.45 19.41
N ASN A 21 64.31 4.65 19.62
CA ASN A 21 65.03 4.56 20.90
C ASN A 21 65.76 5.85 21.32
N LYS A 22 66.10 6.73 20.38
CA LYS A 22 66.78 8.02 20.63
C LYS A 22 65.84 9.21 20.72
N LEU A 23 64.53 9.02 20.56
CA LEU A 23 63.58 10.12 20.73
C LEU A 23 63.44 10.52 22.21
N PRO A 24 63.26 11.82 22.49
CA PRO A 24 62.87 12.33 23.80
C PRO A 24 61.58 11.65 24.32
N PRO A 25 61.44 11.48 25.64
CA PRO A 25 60.34 10.72 26.25
C PRO A 25 58.94 11.27 25.91
N ASN A 26 58.80 12.59 25.75
CA ASN A 26 57.57 13.24 25.29
C ASN A 26 57.22 12.89 23.83
N MET A 27 58.21 12.77 22.95
CA MET A 27 57.98 12.37 21.55
C MET A 27 57.71 10.87 21.42
N LYS A 28 58.33 10.02 22.25
CA LYS A 28 57.99 8.59 22.31
C LYS A 28 56.53 8.37 22.71
N GLN A 29 56.05 9.06 23.73
CA GLN A 29 54.64 9.02 24.14
C GLN A 29 53.70 9.50 23.01
N ALA A 30 54.08 10.54 22.27
CA ALA A 30 53.30 11.02 21.14
C ALA A 30 53.26 10.00 19.99
N VAL A 31 54.39 9.35 19.69
CA VAL A 31 54.48 8.29 18.67
C VAL A 31 53.67 7.06 19.10
N ASP A 32 53.71 6.66 20.37
CA ASP A 32 52.91 5.54 20.89
C ASP A 32 51.41 5.86 20.85
N GLY A 33 51.03 7.09 21.20
CA GLY A 33 49.65 7.58 21.07
C GLY A 33 49.16 7.55 19.62
N LEU A 34 50.00 8.01 18.69
CA LEU A 34 49.72 7.93 17.25
C LEU A 34 49.61 6.48 16.77
N TRP A 35 50.49 5.60 17.22
CA TRP A 35 50.46 4.18 16.86
C TRP A 35 49.18 3.51 17.34
N LYS A 36 48.76 3.82 18.57
CA LYS A 36 47.50 3.36 19.14
C LYS A 36 46.30 3.84 18.31
N GLN A 37 46.25 5.12 17.98
CA GLN A 37 45.19 5.68 17.12
C GLN A 37 45.17 5.03 15.72
N ILE A 38 46.33 4.81 15.10
CA ILE A 38 46.45 4.13 13.80
C ILE A 38 45.95 2.68 13.90
N SER A 39 46.25 2.00 15.00
CA SER A 39 45.79 0.62 15.22
C SER A 39 44.27 0.55 15.41
N GLU A 40 43.69 1.48 16.19
CA GLU A 40 42.25 1.61 16.39
C GLU A 40 41.52 1.94 15.08
N GLN A 41 42.07 2.84 14.26
CA GLN A 41 41.51 3.13 12.94
C GLN A 41 41.60 1.94 11.98
N ARG A 42 42.67 1.14 12.04
CA ARG A 42 42.77 -0.09 11.26
C ARG A 42 41.73 -1.12 11.67
N GLU A 43 41.48 -1.26 12.96
CA GLU A 43 40.45 -2.17 13.48
C GLU A 43 39.05 -1.69 13.09
N LEU A 44 38.76 -0.39 13.21
CA LEU A 44 37.51 0.21 12.77
C LEU A 44 37.30 0.07 11.25
N ALA A 45 38.35 0.27 10.45
CA ALA A 45 38.29 0.05 9.01
C ALA A 45 38.03 -1.44 8.67
N ALA A 46 38.62 -2.37 9.42
CA ALA A 46 38.33 -3.80 9.28
C ALA A 46 36.87 -4.12 9.65
N ARG A 47 36.34 -3.53 10.73
CA ARG A 47 34.92 -3.66 11.12
C ARG A 47 33.98 -3.04 10.08
N LEU A 48 34.32 -1.89 9.51
CA LEU A 48 33.55 -1.28 8.43
C LEU A 48 33.56 -2.15 7.17
N LYS A 49 34.67 -2.85 6.92
CA LYS A 49 34.79 -3.81 5.82
C LYS A 49 33.97 -5.09 6.06
N THR A 50 33.75 -5.46 7.33
CA THR A 50 32.86 -6.58 7.70
C THR A 50 31.37 -6.23 7.65
N VAL A 51 31.00 -4.96 7.82
CA VAL A 51 29.67 -4.47 7.41
C VAL A 51 29.74 -4.31 5.90
N SER A 52 29.63 -5.44 5.20
CA SER A 52 29.96 -5.48 3.79
C SER A 52 28.91 -4.74 2.98
N ASP A 53 29.33 -4.12 1.87
CA ASP A 53 28.39 -3.56 0.89
C ASP A 53 27.38 -4.61 0.42
N ALA A 54 27.75 -5.90 0.47
CA ALA A 54 26.86 -7.03 0.21
C ALA A 54 25.72 -7.13 1.23
N ASP A 55 25.95 -6.87 2.52
CA ASP A 55 24.90 -6.87 3.55
C ASP A 55 23.93 -5.70 3.37
N LEU A 56 24.42 -4.53 2.97
CA LEU A 56 23.58 -3.37 2.65
C LEU A 56 22.76 -3.60 1.37
N GLN A 57 23.34 -4.24 0.36
CA GLN A 57 22.63 -4.63 -0.85
C GLN A 57 21.57 -5.70 -0.57
N ALA A 58 21.87 -6.68 0.30
CA ALA A 58 20.91 -7.69 0.75
C ALA A 58 19.75 -7.04 1.50
N LEU A 59 20.02 -6.14 2.46
CA LEU A 59 18.99 -5.38 3.17
C LEU A 59 18.12 -4.56 2.21
N THR A 60 18.74 -3.94 1.19
CA THR A 60 18.01 -3.17 0.17
C THR A 60 17.12 -4.06 -0.69
N ALA A 61 17.58 -5.26 -1.04
CA ALA A 61 16.79 -6.25 -1.76
C ALA A 61 15.60 -6.74 -0.91
N ASP A 62 15.84 -7.06 0.36
CA ASP A 62 14.81 -7.50 1.30
C ASP A 62 13.75 -6.40 1.51
N LEU A 63 14.17 -5.15 1.66
CA LEU A 63 13.25 -4.01 1.82
C LEU A 63 12.40 -3.81 0.55
N ARG A 64 12.99 -4.01 -0.63
CA ARG A 64 12.25 -3.98 -1.90
C ARG A 64 11.22 -5.11 -1.98
N GLN A 65 11.60 -6.32 -1.59
CA GLN A 65 10.71 -7.48 -1.57
C GLN A 65 9.57 -7.29 -0.56
N LEU A 66 9.88 -6.77 0.63
CA LEU A 66 8.88 -6.45 1.65
C LEU A 66 7.91 -5.37 1.16
N LYS A 67 8.40 -4.31 0.49
CA LYS A 67 7.55 -3.27 -0.10
C LYS A 67 6.62 -3.82 -1.16
N GLN A 68 7.11 -4.71 -2.02
CA GLN A 68 6.29 -5.40 -3.02
C GLN A 68 5.24 -6.31 -2.36
N GLY A 69 5.64 -7.08 -1.34
CA GLY A 69 4.73 -7.94 -0.57
C GLY A 69 3.64 -7.15 0.14
N LEU A 70 3.99 -6.03 0.77
CA LEU A 70 3.04 -5.12 1.41
C LEU A 70 2.06 -4.53 0.37
N GLY A 71 2.53 -4.16 -0.81
CA GLY A 71 1.67 -3.69 -1.90
C GLY A 71 0.61 -4.72 -2.30
N LYS A 72 1.01 -6.00 -2.41
CA LYS A 72 0.08 -7.11 -2.69
C LYS A 72 -0.92 -7.34 -1.55
N ALA A 73 -0.45 -7.34 -0.30
CA ALA A 73 -1.31 -7.49 0.86
C ALA A 73 -2.34 -6.37 0.95
N GLN A 74 -1.94 -5.12 0.68
CA GLN A 74 -2.84 -3.98 0.64
C GLN A 74 -3.86 -4.05 -0.50
N SER A 75 -3.49 -4.52 -1.69
CA SER A 75 -4.44 -4.69 -2.79
C SER A 75 -5.48 -5.76 -2.48
N ILE A 76 -5.05 -6.89 -1.89
CA ILE A 76 -5.95 -7.94 -1.40
C ILE A 76 -6.89 -7.38 -0.33
N GLN A 77 -6.35 -6.64 0.65
CA GLN A 77 -7.15 -6.04 1.71
C GLN A 77 -8.23 -5.08 1.17
N ARG A 78 -7.88 -4.24 0.18
CA ARG A 78 -8.86 -3.36 -0.49
C ARG A 78 -9.93 -4.19 -1.20
N GLY A 79 -9.54 -5.25 -1.92
CA GLY A 79 -10.46 -6.16 -2.57
C GLY A 79 -11.43 -6.83 -1.59
N LEU A 80 -10.93 -7.29 -0.44
CA LEU A 80 -11.76 -7.88 0.61
C LEU A 80 -12.73 -6.86 1.23
N THR A 81 -12.33 -5.60 1.35
CA THR A 81 -13.20 -4.55 1.88
C THR A 81 -14.36 -4.28 0.93
N VAL A 82 -14.09 -4.15 -0.38
CA VAL A 82 -15.14 -3.98 -1.40
C VAL A 82 -16.06 -5.19 -1.43
N ALA A 83 -15.53 -6.41 -1.37
CA ALA A 83 -16.34 -7.62 -1.33
C ALA A 83 -17.23 -7.68 -0.07
N ALA A 84 -16.70 -7.28 1.09
CA ALA A 84 -17.48 -7.22 2.32
C ALA A 84 -18.59 -6.17 2.25
N GLU A 85 -18.34 -5.02 1.62
CA GLU A 85 -19.37 -4.00 1.38
C GLU A 85 -20.50 -4.53 0.50
N VAL A 86 -20.18 -5.22 -0.60
CA VAL A 86 -21.18 -5.85 -1.48
C VAL A 86 -22.00 -6.89 -0.72
N VAL A 87 -21.36 -7.80 0.03
CA VAL A 87 -22.06 -8.83 0.81
C VAL A 87 -22.96 -8.22 1.88
N ASN A 88 -22.51 -7.13 2.53
CA ASN A 88 -23.32 -6.42 3.51
C ASN A 88 -24.53 -5.75 2.86
N GLU A 89 -24.39 -5.17 1.68
CA GLU A 89 -25.50 -4.56 0.97
C GLU A 89 -26.50 -5.62 0.49
N ASP A 90 -26.03 -6.73 -0.09
CA ASP A 90 -26.89 -7.88 -0.44
C ASP A 90 -27.62 -8.43 0.79
N SER A 91 -26.94 -8.52 1.94
CA SER A 91 -27.54 -8.97 3.20
C SER A 91 -28.63 -8.00 3.68
N LYS A 92 -28.43 -6.69 3.55
CA LYS A 92 -29.47 -5.70 3.86
C LYS A 92 -30.65 -5.82 2.90
N GLU A 93 -30.40 -5.93 1.60
CA GLU A 93 -31.46 -6.09 0.60
C GLU A 93 -32.29 -7.37 0.89
N LEU A 94 -31.63 -8.46 1.27
CA LEU A 94 -32.30 -9.69 1.68
C LEU A 94 -33.11 -9.50 2.97
N LEU A 95 -32.57 -8.82 3.99
CA LEU A 95 -33.31 -8.54 5.23
C LEU A 95 -34.51 -7.63 4.96
N ASP A 96 -34.35 -6.56 4.19
CA ASP A 96 -35.43 -5.67 3.76
C ASP A 96 -36.53 -6.44 2.99
N ALA A 97 -36.14 -7.32 2.06
CA ALA A 97 -37.07 -8.19 1.36
C ALA A 97 -37.79 -9.12 2.35
N THR A 98 -37.07 -9.69 3.30
CA THR A 98 -37.62 -10.60 4.32
C THR A 98 -38.56 -9.87 5.28
N GLU A 99 -38.31 -8.62 5.64
CA GLU A 99 -39.19 -7.81 6.48
C GLU A 99 -40.46 -7.40 5.72
N ARG A 100 -40.33 -6.96 4.46
CA ARG A 100 -41.48 -6.64 3.60
C ARG A 100 -42.36 -7.87 3.35
N HIS A 101 -41.76 -9.05 3.26
CA HIS A 101 -42.48 -10.31 3.07
C HIS A 101 -42.83 -11.04 4.37
N GLY A 102 -42.21 -10.75 5.51
CA GLY A 102 -42.46 -11.38 6.80
C GLY A 102 -43.80 -10.95 7.42
N ALA A 103 -44.30 -9.77 7.02
CA ALA A 103 -45.67 -9.35 7.27
C ALA A 103 -46.71 -10.18 6.48
N TRP A 104 -46.30 -10.86 5.41
CA TRP A 104 -47.20 -11.54 4.47
C TRP A 104 -47.72 -12.89 4.98
N PRO A 105 -46.92 -13.79 5.61
CA PRO A 105 -47.43 -15.01 6.24
C PRO A 105 -48.43 -14.74 7.37
N VAL A 106 -48.15 -13.75 8.24
CA VAL A 106 -49.02 -13.42 9.37
C VAL A 106 -50.31 -12.77 8.89
N ALA A 107 -50.23 -11.81 7.95
CA ALA A 107 -51.41 -11.19 7.37
C ALA A 107 -52.26 -12.21 6.59
N ARG A 108 -51.65 -13.13 5.83
CA ARG A 108 -52.33 -14.17 5.04
C ARG A 108 -52.94 -15.29 5.90
N MET A 109 -52.38 -15.61 7.06
CA MET A 109 -52.99 -16.54 8.01
C MET A 109 -54.17 -15.91 8.77
N LEU A 110 -54.15 -14.59 8.97
CA LEU A 110 -55.22 -13.86 9.67
C LEU A 110 -56.35 -13.36 8.75
N THR A 111 -56.11 -13.21 7.44
CA THR A 111 -57.12 -12.70 6.48
C THR A 111 -58.33 -13.59 6.19
N PRO A 112 -58.27 -14.94 6.23
CA PRO A 112 -59.45 -15.78 5.94
C PRO A 112 -60.58 -15.57 6.95
N MET A 113 -60.25 -15.09 8.16
CA MET A 113 -61.21 -14.83 9.24
C MET A 113 -61.93 -13.48 9.11
N ALA A 114 -61.42 -12.55 8.30
CA ALA A 114 -61.93 -11.18 8.21
C ALA A 114 -62.70 -10.87 6.91
N GLY A 115 -62.82 -11.82 5.97
CA GLY A 115 -63.54 -11.61 4.70
C GLY A 115 -62.92 -10.57 3.75
N VAL A 116 -61.78 -9.97 4.12
CA VAL A 116 -61.06 -8.98 3.32
C VAL A 116 -60.25 -9.72 2.27
N ARG A 117 -60.73 -9.71 1.02
CA ARG A 117 -59.91 -10.10 -0.13
C ARG A 117 -58.85 -9.00 -0.32
N VAL A 118 -57.60 -9.32 -0.03
CA VAL A 118 -56.48 -8.45 -0.39
C VAL A 118 -56.49 -8.36 -1.93
N SER A 119 -56.75 -7.17 -2.45
CA SER A 119 -56.60 -6.87 -3.88
C SER A 119 -55.11 -6.81 -4.17
N GLU A 120 -54.48 -7.96 -4.36
CA GLU A 120 -53.13 -8.04 -4.91
C GLU A 120 -53.19 -7.64 -6.37
N GLU A 121 -52.53 -6.53 -6.72
CA GLU A 121 -52.20 -6.22 -8.10
C GLU A 121 -51.30 -7.34 -8.61
N MET A 122 -51.89 -8.31 -9.32
CA MET A 122 -51.14 -9.31 -10.05
C MET A 122 -50.57 -8.66 -11.32
N PRO A 123 -49.26 -8.85 -11.61
CA PRO A 123 -48.24 -9.54 -10.80
C PRO A 123 -47.57 -8.60 -9.78
N SER A 124 -47.17 -9.13 -8.62
CA SER A 124 -46.52 -8.34 -7.57
C SER A 124 -45.23 -7.68 -8.11
N PRO A 125 -44.98 -6.38 -7.82
CA PRO A 125 -43.80 -5.66 -8.32
C PRO A 125 -42.45 -6.33 -7.99
N HIS A 126 -42.40 -7.11 -6.90
CA HIS A 126 -41.23 -7.89 -6.53
C HIS A 126 -40.93 -9.00 -7.55
N LEU A 127 -41.93 -9.75 -8.01
CA LEU A 127 -41.73 -10.80 -9.02
C LEU A 127 -41.20 -10.20 -10.33
N TRP A 128 -41.69 -9.01 -10.73
CA TRP A 128 -41.15 -8.29 -11.87
C TRP A 128 -39.69 -7.88 -11.70
N ALA A 129 -39.33 -7.34 -10.53
CA ALA A 129 -37.95 -6.99 -10.21
C ALA A 129 -37.03 -8.22 -10.24
N THR A 130 -37.49 -9.35 -9.72
CA THR A 130 -36.75 -10.63 -9.72
C THR A 130 -36.58 -11.18 -11.14
N ILE A 131 -37.61 -11.10 -11.99
CA ILE A 131 -37.51 -11.49 -13.41
C ILE A 131 -36.51 -10.61 -14.16
N GLU A 132 -36.54 -9.29 -13.96
CA GLU A 132 -35.56 -8.38 -14.58
C GLU A 132 -34.14 -8.58 -14.02
N HIS A 133 -34.01 -8.98 -12.76
CA HIS A 133 -32.72 -9.41 -12.21
C HIS A 133 -32.22 -10.69 -12.91
N PHE A 134 -33.05 -11.73 -13.03
CA PHE A 134 -32.67 -12.96 -13.73
C PHE A 134 -32.31 -12.73 -15.20
N LYS A 135 -33.07 -11.88 -15.90
CA LYS A 135 -32.78 -11.50 -17.28
C LYS A 135 -31.43 -10.80 -17.43
N ARG A 136 -31.05 -9.94 -16.47
CA ARG A 136 -29.71 -9.33 -16.43
C ARG A 136 -28.63 -10.37 -16.15
N MET A 137 -28.87 -11.28 -15.21
CA MET A 137 -27.93 -12.37 -14.90
C MET A 137 -27.68 -13.29 -16.10
N LEU A 138 -28.74 -13.66 -16.84
CA LEU A 138 -28.59 -14.47 -18.06
C LEU A 138 -27.73 -13.76 -19.11
N ARG A 139 -27.96 -12.46 -19.34
CA ARG A 139 -27.11 -11.68 -20.26
C ARG A 139 -25.65 -11.61 -19.82
N LEU A 140 -25.40 -11.55 -18.51
CA LEU A 140 -24.04 -11.60 -17.97
C LEU A 140 -23.39 -12.96 -18.19
N TYR A 141 -24.13 -14.05 -17.98
CA TYR A 141 -23.65 -15.39 -18.26
C TYR A 141 -23.38 -15.60 -19.75
N ASP A 142 -24.25 -15.12 -20.64
CA ASP A 142 -24.00 -15.17 -22.09
C ASP A 142 -22.71 -14.44 -22.46
N ALA A 143 -22.50 -13.22 -21.93
CA ALA A 143 -21.27 -12.47 -22.17
C ALA A 143 -20.01 -13.18 -21.61
N GLN A 144 -20.14 -13.88 -20.48
CA GLN A 144 -19.06 -14.69 -19.91
C GLN A 144 -18.76 -15.92 -20.76
N ILE A 145 -19.79 -16.61 -21.25
CA ILE A 145 -19.64 -17.76 -22.16
C ILE A 145 -18.95 -17.31 -23.45
N GLU A 146 -19.38 -16.21 -24.06
CA GLU A 146 -18.70 -15.65 -25.25
C GLU A 146 -17.24 -15.28 -24.97
N ALA A 147 -16.95 -14.71 -23.79
CA ALA A 147 -15.58 -14.39 -23.41
C ALA A 147 -14.72 -15.65 -23.26
N LEU A 148 -15.25 -16.69 -22.63
CA LEU A 148 -14.59 -17.99 -22.49
C LEU A 148 -14.38 -18.67 -23.84
N GLU A 149 -15.37 -18.61 -24.74
CA GLU A 149 -15.26 -19.13 -26.10
C GLU A 149 -14.20 -18.40 -26.92
N ARG A 150 -14.09 -17.07 -26.78
CA ARG A 150 -13.01 -16.27 -27.40
C ARG A 150 -11.65 -16.67 -26.84
N GLN A 151 -11.52 -16.84 -25.53
CA GLN A 151 -10.27 -17.30 -24.90
C GLN A 151 -9.87 -18.70 -25.35
N LEU A 152 -10.83 -19.64 -25.40
CA LEU A 152 -10.60 -21.01 -25.85
C LEU A 152 -10.25 -21.08 -27.35
N SER A 153 -10.86 -20.21 -28.17
CA SER A 153 -10.55 -20.09 -29.59
C SER A 153 -9.15 -19.54 -29.82
N GLN A 154 -8.70 -18.60 -28.98
CA GLN A 154 -7.35 -18.05 -29.03
C GLN A 154 -6.28 -19.09 -28.63
N THR A 155 -6.53 -19.90 -27.60
CA THR A 155 -5.61 -20.98 -27.19
C THR A 155 -5.60 -22.13 -28.20
N ARG A 156 -6.74 -22.47 -28.80
CA ARG A 156 -6.83 -23.49 -29.86
C ARG A 156 -6.19 -23.02 -31.17
N GLY A 157 -6.30 -21.73 -31.50
CA GLY A 157 -5.62 -21.11 -32.64
C GLY A 157 -4.11 -21.02 -32.47
N SER A 158 -3.60 -20.86 -31.23
CA SER A 158 -2.16 -20.87 -30.96
C SER A 158 -1.56 -22.29 -30.95
N GLY A 159 -2.34 -23.31 -30.57
CA GLY A 159 -1.89 -24.71 -30.54
C GLY A 159 -1.85 -25.43 -31.89
N ALA A 160 -2.39 -24.85 -32.98
CA ALA A 160 -2.37 -25.46 -34.31
C ALA A 160 -1.09 -25.17 -35.13
N ARG A 161 -0.12 -24.45 -34.56
CA ARG A 161 1.20 -24.19 -35.14
C ARG A 161 2.31 -24.64 -34.18
N GLU A 162 2.23 -25.85 -33.65
CA GLU A 162 3.25 -26.37 -32.74
C GLU A 162 3.93 -27.61 -33.32
N GLY A 163 4.63 -27.37 -34.43
CA GLY A 163 5.77 -28.16 -34.88
C GLY A 163 7.10 -27.45 -34.64
N ASP A 164 7.13 -26.35 -33.87
CA ASP A 164 8.35 -25.65 -33.52
C ASP A 164 8.37 -25.30 -32.03
N LYS A 165 9.43 -25.76 -31.37
CA LYS A 165 9.78 -25.48 -29.99
C LYS A 165 10.03 -23.98 -29.82
N ALA A 166 8.99 -23.22 -29.49
CA ALA A 166 9.13 -21.87 -28.97
C ALA A 166 7.99 -21.63 -27.98
N GLY A 167 8.23 -21.99 -26.71
CA GLY A 167 7.39 -21.50 -25.62
C GLY A 167 7.19 -20.01 -25.81
N GLY A 168 5.93 -19.58 -25.93
CA GLY A 168 5.51 -18.27 -26.42
C GLY A 168 6.18 -17.12 -25.68
N ALA A 169 7.36 -16.72 -26.15
CA ALA A 169 8.01 -15.51 -25.71
C ALA A 169 7.22 -14.36 -26.34
N VAL A 170 6.34 -13.74 -25.56
CA VAL A 170 5.73 -12.46 -25.90
C VAL A 170 6.87 -11.53 -26.29
N ALA A 171 7.01 -11.28 -27.59
CA ALA A 171 8.15 -10.56 -28.10
C ALA A 171 8.18 -9.16 -27.46
N PRO A 172 9.34 -8.65 -27.01
CA PRO A 172 9.40 -7.45 -26.17
C PRO A 172 8.75 -6.21 -26.81
N HIS A 173 8.67 -6.16 -28.15
CA HIS A 173 7.97 -5.11 -28.89
C HIS A 173 6.44 -5.14 -28.68
N THR A 174 5.81 -6.29 -28.49
CA THR A 174 4.36 -6.38 -28.24
C THR A 174 4.02 -5.91 -26.83
N ILE A 175 4.91 -6.11 -25.84
CA ILE A 175 4.75 -5.55 -24.49
C ILE A 175 4.86 -4.03 -24.53
N ALA A 176 5.85 -3.49 -25.26
CA ALA A 176 6.00 -2.04 -25.40
C ALA A 176 4.78 -1.40 -26.07
N GLU A 177 4.24 -2.02 -27.12
CA GLU A 177 3.04 -1.54 -27.79
C GLU A 177 1.79 -1.67 -26.91
N LEU A 178 1.64 -2.78 -26.19
CA LEU A 178 0.55 -2.95 -25.22
C LEU A 178 0.60 -1.88 -24.12
N MET A 179 1.79 -1.60 -23.58
CA MET A 179 1.99 -0.53 -22.59
C MET A 179 1.63 0.84 -23.17
N ARG A 180 1.97 1.11 -24.44
CA ARG A 180 1.61 2.35 -25.14
C ARG A 180 0.09 2.47 -25.30
N VAL A 181 -0.58 1.41 -25.74
CA VAL A 181 -2.04 1.37 -25.88
C VAL A 181 -2.73 1.51 -24.52
N GLN A 182 -2.23 0.82 -23.50
CA GLN A 182 -2.75 0.91 -22.13
C GLN A 182 -2.59 2.33 -21.57
N GLN A 183 -1.43 2.96 -21.78
CA GLN A 183 -1.21 4.34 -21.37
C GLN A 183 -2.16 5.31 -22.10
N ALA A 184 -2.37 5.12 -23.41
CA ALA A 184 -3.34 5.92 -24.17
C ALA A 184 -4.77 5.74 -23.66
N ALA A 185 -5.17 4.51 -23.33
CA ALA A 185 -6.46 4.21 -22.73
C ALA A 185 -6.61 4.86 -21.35
N PHE A 186 -5.57 4.81 -20.50
CA PHE A 186 -5.58 5.50 -19.21
C PHE A 186 -5.69 7.02 -19.35
N MET A 187 -5.00 7.63 -20.32
CA MET A 187 -5.15 9.07 -20.58
C MET A 187 -6.57 9.42 -21.04
N HIS A 188 -7.19 8.59 -21.87
CA HIS A 188 -8.58 8.78 -22.29
C HIS A 188 -9.55 8.65 -21.11
N VAL A 189 -9.39 7.62 -20.27
CA VAL A 189 -10.21 7.42 -19.06
C VAL A 189 -9.99 8.57 -18.06
N ALA A 190 -8.75 9.03 -17.87
CA ALA A 190 -8.47 10.19 -17.03
C ALA A 190 -9.16 11.45 -17.57
N GLY A 191 -9.16 11.64 -18.90
CA GLY A 191 -9.89 12.72 -19.56
C GLY A 191 -11.39 12.64 -19.35
N SER A 192 -12.00 11.46 -19.50
CA SER A 192 -13.44 11.27 -19.28
C SER A 192 -13.82 11.44 -17.81
N VAL A 193 -13.00 10.95 -16.88
CA VAL A 193 -13.18 11.15 -15.44
C VAL A 193 -13.04 12.63 -15.07
N ALA A 194 -12.07 13.35 -15.63
CA ALA A 194 -11.92 14.79 -15.42
C ALA A 194 -13.12 15.59 -15.94
N ALA A 195 -13.59 15.27 -17.16
CA ALA A 195 -14.80 15.86 -17.70
C ALA A 195 -16.02 15.58 -16.82
N LEU A 196 -16.17 14.34 -16.32
CA LEU A 196 -17.25 13.98 -15.41
C LEU A 196 -17.15 14.76 -14.09
N HIS A 197 -15.95 14.89 -13.51
CA HIS A 197 -15.72 15.74 -12.34
C HIS A 197 -16.13 17.19 -12.60
N GLU A 198 -15.77 17.77 -13.76
CA GLU A 198 -16.21 19.12 -14.14
C GLU A 198 -17.74 19.20 -14.28
N THR A 199 -18.39 18.20 -14.86
CA THR A 199 -19.87 18.17 -14.93
C THR A 199 -20.53 18.05 -13.55
N VAL A 200 -19.93 17.29 -12.62
CA VAL A 200 -20.42 17.14 -11.25
C VAL A 200 -20.21 18.43 -10.47
N ASP A 201 -19.05 19.08 -10.62
CA ASP A 201 -18.74 20.35 -9.96
C ASP A 201 -19.61 21.49 -10.47
N THR A 202 -19.86 21.55 -11.78
CA THR A 202 -20.79 22.51 -12.37
C THR A 202 -22.24 22.25 -11.93
N LEU A 203 -22.66 20.99 -11.82
CA LEU A 203 -23.99 20.62 -11.30
C LEU A 203 -24.14 21.01 -9.82
N ARG A 204 -23.12 20.75 -9.01
CA ARG A 204 -23.08 21.12 -7.59
C ARG A 204 -23.10 22.63 -7.40
N ALA A 205 -22.30 23.36 -8.18
CA ALA A 205 -22.31 24.83 -8.18
C ALA A 205 -23.67 25.40 -8.61
N ARG A 206 -24.29 24.83 -9.65
CA ARG A 206 -25.63 25.23 -10.11
C ARG A 206 -26.70 24.95 -9.06
N THR A 207 -26.62 23.81 -8.39
CA THR A 207 -27.59 23.42 -7.35
C THR A 207 -27.49 24.34 -6.13
N ARG A 208 -26.28 24.65 -5.67
CA ARG A 208 -26.02 25.62 -4.59
C ARG A 208 -26.53 27.03 -4.90
N ARG A 209 -26.51 27.43 -6.17
CA ARG A 209 -27.02 28.74 -6.61
C ARG A 209 -28.55 28.81 -6.69
N ARG A 210 -29.22 27.66 -6.87
CA ARG A 210 -30.68 27.60 -7.11
C ARG A 210 -31.50 27.16 -5.90
N SER A 211 -30.92 26.38 -4.99
CA SER A 211 -31.62 25.80 -3.84
C SER A 211 -30.95 26.21 -2.55
N ASP A 212 -31.73 26.69 -1.58
CA ASP A 212 -31.28 26.95 -0.20
C ASP A 212 -30.94 25.64 0.54
N ARG A 213 -31.45 24.50 0.03
CA ARG A 213 -31.15 23.16 0.54
C ARG A 213 -30.23 22.43 -0.44
N ASP A 214 -28.94 22.39 -0.13
CA ASP A 214 -27.93 21.68 -0.92
C ASP A 214 -28.00 20.16 -0.62
N PRO A 215 -28.43 19.31 -1.59
CA PRO A 215 -28.49 17.86 -1.39
C PRO A 215 -27.10 17.24 -1.21
N PHE A 216 -26.03 17.93 -1.61
CA PHE A 216 -24.65 17.47 -1.48
C PHE A 216 -24.01 17.86 -0.13
N ALA A 217 -24.65 18.73 0.67
CA ALA A 217 -24.07 19.22 1.91
C ALA A 217 -23.76 18.12 2.94
N ALA A 218 -24.54 17.03 2.96
CA ALA A 218 -24.28 15.88 3.83
C ALA A 218 -23.03 15.10 3.39
N ALA A 219 -22.92 14.80 2.10
CA ALA A 219 -21.76 14.12 1.52
C ALA A 219 -20.47 14.95 1.69
N ASP A 220 -20.56 16.28 1.53
CA ASP A 220 -19.44 17.21 1.68
C ASP A 220 -18.89 17.27 3.10
N ARG A 221 -19.79 17.21 4.10
CA ARG A 221 -19.40 17.14 5.51
C ARG A 221 -18.67 15.84 5.81
N MET A 222 -19.20 14.72 5.30
CA MET A 222 -18.54 13.42 5.43
C MET A 222 -17.14 13.42 4.80
N GLU A 223 -17.02 13.91 3.56
CA GLU A 223 -15.73 14.00 2.86
C GLU A 223 -14.72 14.87 3.62
N LYS A 224 -15.17 16.02 4.15
CA LYS A 224 -14.33 16.91 4.97
C LYS A 224 -13.86 16.22 6.26
N ASP A 225 -14.74 15.48 6.92
CA ASP A 225 -14.40 14.76 8.15
C ASP A 225 -13.46 13.57 7.87
N GLU A 226 -13.61 12.87 6.75
CA GLU A 226 -12.67 11.84 6.32
C GLU A 226 -11.29 12.41 5.99
N LYS A 227 -11.22 13.54 5.29
CA LYS A 227 -9.96 14.25 5.03
C LYS A 227 -9.27 14.67 6.33
N ARG A 228 -10.03 15.15 7.33
CA ARG A 228 -9.50 15.46 8.67
C ARG A 228 -8.99 14.22 9.41
N LYS A 229 -9.75 13.12 9.38
CA LYS A 229 -9.34 11.84 9.98
C LYS A 229 -8.08 11.29 9.32
N PHE A 230 -7.97 11.39 8.00
CA PHE A 230 -6.78 10.98 7.26
C PHE A 230 -5.57 11.85 7.60
N ALA A 231 -5.72 13.18 7.61
CA ALA A 231 -4.66 14.10 8.00
C ALA A 231 -4.17 13.86 9.43
N ASN A 232 -5.08 13.59 10.37
CA ASN A 232 -4.74 13.23 11.75
C ASN A 232 -4.00 11.89 11.84
N ARG A 233 -4.39 10.88 11.05
CA ARG A 233 -3.66 9.60 10.97
C ARG A 233 -2.25 9.77 10.42
N MET A 234 -2.09 10.54 9.35
CA MET A 234 -0.77 10.84 8.77
C MET A 234 0.11 11.62 9.75
N ARG A 235 -0.47 12.56 10.50
CA ARG A 235 0.23 13.30 11.55
C ARG A 235 0.63 12.41 12.74
N GLY A 236 -0.18 11.41 13.08
CA GLY A 236 0.14 10.42 14.11
C GLY A 236 1.26 9.46 13.71
N LEU A 237 1.34 9.10 12.42
CA LEU A 237 2.41 8.25 11.88
C LEU A 237 3.74 9.01 11.69
N ALA A 238 3.69 10.32 11.48
CA ALA A 238 4.88 11.16 11.33
C ALA A 238 5.52 11.60 12.66
N GLN A 239 4.90 11.28 13.81
CA GLN A 239 5.53 11.49 15.12
C GLN A 239 6.42 10.27 15.42
N PRO A 240 7.75 10.42 15.51
CA PRO A 240 8.58 9.35 16.03
C PRO A 240 8.16 9.07 17.48
N ASN A 241 7.93 7.80 17.79
CA ASN A 241 7.64 7.31 19.15
C ASN A 241 8.59 7.95 20.17
N ALA A 242 8.10 8.90 20.96
CA ALA A 242 8.81 9.45 22.12
C ALA A 242 8.75 8.52 23.35
N ASN A 243 8.14 7.34 23.21
CA ASN A 243 8.03 6.31 24.24
C ASN A 243 8.55 4.97 23.71
N LEU A 244 9.87 4.83 23.64
CA LEU A 244 10.52 3.53 23.81
C LEU A 244 11.00 3.48 25.25
N PRO A 245 10.57 2.51 26.08
CA PRO A 245 11.14 2.34 27.41
C PRO A 245 12.63 2.02 27.25
N ALA A 246 13.48 2.78 27.92
CA ALA A 246 14.92 2.51 27.98
C ALA A 246 15.14 1.07 28.44
N ALA A 247 15.83 0.28 27.63
CA ALA A 247 16.23 -1.07 28.01
C ALA A 247 17.08 -1.01 29.29
N PRO A 248 16.80 -1.82 30.33
CA PRO A 248 17.67 -1.89 31.49
C PRO A 248 19.00 -2.52 31.08
N THR A 249 20.05 -1.72 31.03
CA THR A 249 21.43 -2.20 30.97
C THR A 249 21.80 -2.81 32.32
N THR A 250 21.53 -4.10 32.49
CA THR A 250 22.07 -4.89 33.60
C THR A 250 23.11 -5.85 33.03
N PHE A 251 24.34 -5.36 32.91
CA PHE A 251 25.52 -6.22 32.81
C PHE A 251 26.60 -5.65 33.74
N GLY A 252 26.39 -5.90 35.04
CA GLY A 252 27.37 -5.68 36.09
C GLY A 252 27.91 -7.03 36.54
N GLY A 253 28.98 -7.49 35.92
CA GLY A 253 29.88 -8.46 36.51
C GLY A 253 30.83 -7.73 37.45
N GLY A 254 30.92 -8.19 38.70
CA GLY A 254 31.83 -7.63 39.69
C GLY A 254 31.89 -8.49 40.95
N ASN A 255 32.99 -9.25 41.04
CA ASN A 255 33.56 -10.05 42.14
C ASN A 255 32.92 -11.38 42.51
#